data_AF-A0A7V9C802-F1
#
_entry.id   AF-A0A7V9C802-F1
#
_cell.length_a   1.000
_cell.length_b   1.000
_cell.length_c   1.000
_cell.angle_alpha   90.00
_cell.angle_beta   90.00
_cell.angle_gamma   90.00
#
_symmetry.space_group_name_H-M   'P 1'
#
loop_
_entity.id
_entity.type
_entity.pdbx_description
1 polymer ?
#
loop_
_entity_poly.entity_id
_entity_poly.type
_entity_poly.pdbx_seq_one_letter_code
_entity_poly.pdbx_strand_id
1 'polypeptide(L)' 'MLKKGQHVEELTRKVGRRPRAGVVLTVGDGTVEVRWEDGHTSILSGALLRPAPQETGSG' A
#
# COMPACT_ATOMS: atom_id res chain seq x y z
N MET A 1 -5.70 -10.85 2.44
CA MET A 1 -5.35 -10.27 3.76
C MET A 1 -3.94 -9.69 3.66
N LEU A 2 -3.74 -8.44 4.07
CA LEU A 2 -2.44 -7.78 3.99
C LEU A 2 -1.52 -8.22 5.12
N LYS A 3 -0.21 -8.10 4.90
CA LYS A 3 0.83 -8.44 5.88
C LYS A 3 1.86 -7.32 6.00
N LYS A 4 2.47 -7.19 7.18
CA LYS A 4 3.65 -6.34 7.38
C LYS A 4 4.74 -6.70 6.35
N GLY A 5 5.37 -5.67 5.78
CA GLY A 5 6.38 -5.78 4.73
C GLY A 5 5.82 -5.98 3.32
N GLN A 6 4.50 -6.13 3.16
CA GLN A 6 3.89 -6.28 1.85
C GLN A 6 3.86 -4.95 1.09
N HIS A 7 4.28 -4.98 -0.17
CA HIS A 7 4.11 -3.85 -1.08
C HIS A 7 2.66 -3.77 -1.53
N VAL A 8 2.11 -2.56 -1.48
CA VAL A 8 0.70 -2.28 -1.78
C VAL A 8 0.58 -1.04 -2.65
N GLU A 9 -0.50 -1.00 -3.40
CA GLU A 9 -0.95 0.19 -4.10
C GLU A 9 -2.33 0.62 -3.58
N GLU A 10 -2.50 1.92 -3.42
CA GLU A 10 -3.80 2.53 -3.14
C GLU A 10 -4.69 2.53 -4.39
N LEU A 11 -5.83 1.82 -4.33
CA LEU A 11 -6.84 1.87 -5.39
C LEU A 11 -7.54 3.22 -5.35
N THR A 12 -7.21 4.09 -6.30
CA THR A 12 -7.93 5.34 -6.52
C THR A 12 -8.99 5.16 -7.62
N ARG A 13 -10.22 5.62 -7.36
CA ARG A 13 -11.30 5.63 -8.36
C ARG A 13 -11.16 6.77 -9.38
N LYS A 14 -10.14 7.63 -9.24
CA LYS A 14 -9.92 8.76 -10.14
C LYS A 14 -9.14 8.30 -11.37
N VAL A 15 -9.83 8.28 -12.52
CA VAL A 15 -9.23 8.03 -13.83
C VAL A 15 -8.11 9.04 -14.08
N GLY A 16 -6.93 8.56 -14.47
CA GLY A 16 -5.75 9.39 -14.76
C GLY A 16 -4.80 9.65 -13.58
N ARG A 17 -5.14 9.25 -12.35
CA ARG A 17 -4.21 9.33 -11.21
C ARG A 17 -3.44 8.02 -11.08
N ARG A 18 -2.10 8.09 -11.05
CA ARG A 18 -1.27 6.93 -10.76
C ARG A 18 -1.58 6.40 -9.34
N PRO A 19 -1.76 5.07 -9.16
CA PRO A 19 -1.87 4.48 -7.84
C PRO A 19 -0.65 4.88 -6.99
N ARG A 20 -0.89 5.19 -5.72
CA ARG A 20 0.21 5.47 -4.78
C ARG A 20 0.74 4.15 -4.25
N ALA A 21 2.02 3.88 -4.46
CA ALA A 21 2.67 2.67 -3.96
C ALA A 21 3.29 2.91 -2.58
N GLY A 22 3.36 1.85 -1.78
CA GLY A 22 3.95 1.88 -0.45
C GLY A 22 4.15 0.48 0.14
N VAL A 23 4.67 0.44 1.36
CA VAL A 23 4.91 -0.78 2.13
C VAL A 23 4.10 -0.77 3.42
N VAL A 24 3.44 -1.88 3.71
CA VAL A 24 2.69 -2.07 4.95
C VAL A 24 3.66 -2.15 6.13
N LEU A 25 3.53 -1.26 7.10
CA LEU A 25 4.31 -1.26 8.33
C LEU A 25 3.67 -2.12 9.41
N THR A 26 2.36 -1.96 9.60
CA THR A 26 1.58 -2.65 10.62
C THR A 26 0.16 -2.95 10.12
N VAL A 27 -0.45 -4.00 10.66
CA VAL A 27 -1.84 -4.38 10.42
C VAL A 27 -2.45 -4.70 11.78
N GLY A 28 -3.52 -3.99 12.17
CA GLY A 28 -4.13 -4.14 13.48
C GLY A 28 -5.49 -3.45 13.55
N ASP A 29 -6.41 -4.00 14.35
CA ASP A 29 -7.71 -3.39 14.70
C ASP A 29 -8.49 -2.79 13.51
N GLY A 30 -8.52 -3.50 12.37
CA GLY A 30 -9.21 -3.04 11.17
C GLY A 30 -8.54 -1.87 10.43
N THR A 31 -7.32 -1.51 10.85
CA THR A 31 -6.48 -0.50 10.24
C THR A 31 -5.18 -1.07 9.69
N VAL A 32 -4.59 -0.35 8.75
CA VAL A 32 -3.31 -0.68 8.12
C VAL A 32 -2.47 0.57 8.07
N GLU A 33 -1.25 0.49 8.59
CA GLU A 33 -0.26 1.55 8.47
C GLU A 33 0.61 1.30 7.25
N VAL A 34 0.76 2.29 6.39
CA VAL A 34 1.53 2.20 5.15
C VAL A 34 2.52 3.35 5.10
N ARG A 35 3.78 3.04 4.81
CA ARG A 35 4.77 4.04 4.39
C ARG A 35 4.82 4.09 2.88
N TRP A 36 4.53 5.25 2.34
CA TRP A 36 4.49 5.51 0.91
C TRP A 36 5.88 5.83 0.37
N GLU A 37 6.05 5.71 -0.95
CA GLU A 37 7.32 6.02 -1.62
C GLU A 37 7.73 7.49 -1.53
N ASP A 38 6.78 8.41 -1.32
CA ASP A 38 7.07 9.82 -1.05
C ASP A 38 7.54 10.08 0.40
N GLY A 39 7.78 9.02 1.17
CA GLY A 39 8.28 9.08 2.54
C GLY A 39 7.21 9.36 3.60
N HIS A 40 5.98 9.65 3.21
CA HIS A 40 4.89 9.88 4.14
C HIS A 40 4.35 8.56 4.70
N THR A 41 3.86 8.57 5.94
CA THR A 41 3.20 7.43 6.56
C THR A 41 1.73 7.75 6.79
N SER A 42 0.84 6.81 6.44
CA SER A 42 -0.60 6.95 6.69
C SER A 42 -1.15 5.73 7.41
N ILE A 43 -2.11 5.97 8.31
CA ILE A 43 -2.95 4.93 8.91
C ILE A 43 -4.29 4.94 8.17
N LEU A 44 -4.65 3.79 7.61
CA LEU A 44 -5.81 3.63 6.76
C LEU A 44 -6.82 2.69 7.41
N SER A 45 -8.07 3.13 7.52
CA SER A 45 -9.21 2.29 7.89
C SER A 45 -10.11 2.07 6.67
N GLY A 46 -10.47 0.82 6.37
CA GLY A 46 -11.36 0.49 5.23
C GLY A 46 -10.82 0.84 3.83
N ALA A 47 -9.53 1.15 3.70
CA ALA A 47 -8.94 1.50 2.41
C ALA A 47 -8.85 0.30 1.47
N LEU A 48 -9.13 0.55 0.19
CA LEU A 48 -8.97 -0.42 -0.88
C LEU A 48 -7.50 -0.47 -1.30
N LEU A 49 -6.70 -1.21 -0.54
CA LEU A 49 -5.32 -1.52 -0.89
C LEU A 49 -5.29 -2.83 -1.68
N ARG A 50 -4.49 -2.86 -2.77
CA ARG A 50 -4.17 -4.10 -3.47
C ARG A 50 -2.69 -4.44 -3.32
N PRO A 51 -2.31 -5.73 -3.29
CA PRO A 51 -0.91 -6.11 -3.43
C PRO A 51 -0.33 -5.50 -4.70
N ALA A 52 0.80 -4.81 -4.58
CA ALA A 52 1.56 -4.40 -5.74
C ALA A 52 2.23 -5.65 -6.33
N PRO A 53 2.35 -5.75 -7.67
CA PRO A 53 3.24 -6.74 -8.25
C PRO A 53 4.64 -6.47 -7.67
N GLN A 54 5.22 -7.45 -6.97
CA GLN A 54 6.66 -7.41 -6.72
C GLN A 54 7.29 -7.41 -8.11
N GLU A 55 7.87 -6.29 -8.53
CA GLU A 55 8.89 -6.35 -9.56
C GLU A 55 10.00 -7.17 -8.94
N THR A 56 9.94 -8.49 -9.18
CA THR A 56 11.05 -9.40 -8.96
C THR A 56 12.12 -8.92 -9.93
N GLY A 57 12.92 -7.95 -9.50
CA GLY A 57 14.20 -7.65 -10.10
C GLY A 57 15.08 -8.89 -9.92
N SER A 58 14.87 -9.89 -10.77
CA SER A 58 15.89 -10.85 -11.13
C SER A 58 16.92 -10.08 -11.94
N GLY A 59 17.97 -9.60 -11.27
CA GLY A 59 19.12 -8.94 -11.87
C GLY A 59 20.38 -9.41 -11.15
#